data_AF-A0A840PBR7-F1
#
_entry.id   AF-A0A840PBR7-F1
#
_cell.length_a   1.000
_cell.length_b   1.000
_cell.length_c   1.000
_cell.angle_alpha   90.00
_cell.angle_beta   90.00
_cell.angle_gamma   90.00
#
_symmetry.space_group_name_H-M   'P 1'
#
loop_
_entity.id
_entity.type
_entity.pdbx_description
1 polymer ?
#
loop_
_entity_poly.entity_id
_entity_poly.type
_entity_poly.pdbx_seq_one_letter_code
_entity_poly.pdbx_strand_id
1 'polypeptide(L)'
;MADKPDKPDLAWRVIGGLVALGVGFATRKAIAFGWQKATGKKPPADPDSLDISLGEALGYAVVTAVGMEVARIIATRAAAKRYRAWATPKEIVEVAEPKA
;
A
#
# COMPACT_ATOMS: atom_id res chain seq x y z
N MET A 1 -6.11 -15.61 32.79
CA MET A 1 -7.00 -14.44 32.69
C MET A 1 -7.14 -14.13 31.21
N ALA A 2 -8.36 -14.13 30.67
CA ALA A 2 -8.58 -13.82 29.26
C ALA A 2 -8.69 -12.30 29.13
N ASP A 3 -7.64 -11.65 28.64
CA ASP A 3 -7.70 -10.25 28.25
C ASP A 3 -8.77 -10.09 27.18
N LYS A 4 -9.81 -9.31 27.49
CA LYS A 4 -10.80 -8.92 26.49
C LYS A 4 -10.10 -7.93 25.56
N PRO A 5 -10.18 -8.08 24.22
CA PRO A 5 -9.56 -7.14 23.31
C PRO A 5 -10.15 -5.74 23.58
N ASP A 6 -9.29 -4.78 23.89
CA ASP A 6 -9.70 -3.41 24.04
C ASP A 6 -10.31 -2.96 22.71
N LYS A 7 -11.60 -2.60 22.73
CA LYS A 7 -12.37 -2.09 21.58
C LYS A 7 -11.61 -1.11 20.66
N PRO A 8 -10.74 -0.19 21.15
CA PRO A 8 -9.89 0.62 20.28
C PRO A 8 -9.05 -0.18 19.27
N ASP A 9 -8.51 -1.33 19.64
CA ASP A 9 -7.67 -2.14 18.75
C ASP A 9 -8.46 -2.71 17.57
N LEU A 10 -9.71 -3.14 17.82
CA LEU A 10 -10.56 -3.66 16.76
C LEU A 10 -10.94 -2.55 15.78
N ALA A 11 -11.30 -1.37 16.28
CA ALA A 11 -11.64 -0.22 15.43
C ALA A 11 -10.46 0.19 14.55
N TRP A 12 -9.25 0.30 15.12
CA TRP A 12 -8.05 0.63 14.37
C TRP A 12 -7.68 -0.44 13.33
N ARG A 13 -7.86 -1.73 13.64
CA ARG A 13 -7.63 -2.81 12.67
C ARG A 13 -8.61 -2.76 11.51
N VAL A 14 -9.89 -2.47 11.77
CA VAL A 14 -10.90 -2.30 10.72
C VAL A 14 -10.55 -1.12 9.81
N ILE A 15 -10.19 0.03 10.39
CA ILE A 15 -9.75 1.21 9.62
C ILE A 15 -8.52 0.87 8.78
N GLY A 16 -7.51 0.24 9.38
CA GLY A 16 -6.30 -0.19 8.66
C GLY A 16 -6.62 -1.14 7.50
N GLY A 17 -7.54 -2.07 7.70
CA GLY A 17 -8.04 -2.97 6.66
C GLY A 17 -8.72 -2.22 5.51
N LEU A 18 -9.63 -1.29 5.81
CA LEU A 18 -10.31 -0.49 4.79
C LEU A 18 -9.33 0.39 3.99
N VAL A 19 -8.35 0.98 4.65
CA VAL A 19 -7.28 1.75 3.99
C VAL A 19 -6.47 0.84 3.07
N ALA A 20 -6.07 -0.35 3.54
CA ALA A 20 -5.32 -1.31 2.72
C ALA A 20 -6.11 -1.74 1.47
N LEU A 21 -7.41 -2.00 1.61
CA LEU A 21 -8.30 -2.30 0.48
C LEU A 21 -8.37 -1.14 -0.52
N GLY A 22 -8.53 0.09 -0.02
CA GLY A 22 -8.55 1.30 -0.84
C GLY A 22 -7.25 1.50 -1.62
N VAL A 23 -6.10 1.35 -0.96
CA VAL A 23 -4.78 1.42 -1.60
C VAL A 23 -4.63 0.32 -2.66
N GLY A 24 -4.99 -0.92 -2.34
CA GLY A 24 -4.92 -2.03 -3.28
C GLY A 24 -5.78 -1.81 -4.53
N PHE A 25 -7.01 -1.32 -4.34
CA PHE A 25 -7.91 -0.97 -5.44
C PHE A 25 -7.34 0.15 -6.33
N ALA A 26 -6.84 1.23 -5.72
CA ALA A 26 -6.25 2.35 -6.44
C ALA A 26 -5.01 1.92 -7.24
N THR A 27 -4.11 1.13 -6.63
CA THR A 27 -2.93 0.56 -7.30
C THR A 27 -3.32 -0.29 -8.50
N ARG A 28 -4.30 -1.20 -8.34
CA ARG A 28 -4.77 -2.04 -9.45
C ARG A 28 -5.34 -1.21 -10.60
N LYS A 29 -6.08 -0.13 -10.31
CA LYS A 29 -6.58 0.80 -11.33
C LYS A 29 -5.46 1.55 -12.03
N ALA A 30 -4.45 2.01 -11.30
CA ALA A 30 -3.30 2.70 -11.87
C ALA A 30 -2.51 1.78 -12.81
N ILE A 31 -2.26 0.53 -12.40
CA ILE A 31 -1.61 -0.49 -13.23
C ILE A 31 -2.43 -0.77 -14.49
N ALA A 32 -3.73 -1.02 -14.34
CA ALA A 32 -4.64 -1.28 -15.45
C ALA A 32 -4.67 -0.13 -16.47
N PHE A 33 -4.72 1.11 -15.98
CA PHE A 33 -4.68 2.31 -16.81
C PHE A 33 -3.32 2.46 -17.52
N GLY A 34 -2.22 2.27 -16.81
CA GLY A 34 -0.87 2.30 -17.38
C GLY A 34 -0.69 1.25 -18.48
N TRP A 35 -1.19 0.04 -18.25
CA TRP A 35 -1.18 -1.03 -19.24
C TRP A 35 -1.98 -0.68 -20.49
N GLN A 36 -3.22 -0.21 -20.34
CA GLN A 36 -4.04 0.24 -21.47
C GLN A 36 -3.39 1.37 -22.25
N LYS A 37 -2.79 2.34 -21.54
CA LYS A 37 -2.13 3.47 -22.17
C LYS A 37 -0.88 3.06 -22.95
N ALA A 38 -0.11 2.10 -22.43
CA ALA A 38 1.13 1.65 -23.05
C ALA A 38 0.92 0.63 -24.18
N THR A 39 -0.03 -0.30 -24.01
CA THR A 39 -0.25 -1.42 -24.95
C THR A 39 -1.45 -1.21 -25.88
N GLY A 40 -2.34 -0.27 -25.56
CA GLY A 40 -3.62 -0.10 -26.25
C GLY A 40 -4.66 -1.20 -25.93
N LYS A 41 -4.30 -2.21 -25.14
CA LYS A 41 -5.15 -3.36 -24.82
C LYS A 41 -5.65 -3.30 -23.38
N LYS A 42 -6.83 -3.88 -23.13
CA LYS A 42 -7.30 -4.08 -21.76
C LYS A 42 -6.30 -5.00 -21.02
N PRO A 43 -5.99 -4.74 -19.74
CA PRO A 43 -5.16 -5.64 -18.95
C PRO A 43 -5.79 -7.05 -18.96
N PRO A 44 -4.96 -8.10 -19.08
CA PRO A 44 -5.40 -9.48 -18.97
C PRO A 44 -6.29 -9.68 -17.73
N ALA A 45 -7.56 -10.01 -17.97
CA ALA A 45 -8.50 -10.31 -16.88
C ALA A 45 -8.22 -11.68 -16.27
N ASP A 46 -7.74 -12.60 -17.11
CA ASP A 46 -7.35 -13.96 -16.76
C ASP A 46 -5.97 -14.27 -17.39
N PRO A 47 -4.87 -14.16 -16.61
CA PRO A 47 -3.52 -14.45 -17.07
C PRO A 47 -3.30 -15.93 -17.45
N ASP A 48 -4.16 -16.83 -16.96
CA ASP A 48 -4.07 -18.27 -17.20
C ASP A 48 -4.88 -18.70 -18.44
N SER A 49 -5.63 -17.77 -19.03
CA SER A 49 -6.34 -18.00 -20.29
C SER A 49 -5.36 -18.19 -21.46
N LEU A 50 -5.64 -19.17 -22.32
CA LEU A 50 -4.89 -19.36 -23.57
C LEU A 50 -5.29 -18.35 -24.66
N ASP A 51 -6.26 -17.49 -24.37
CA ASP A 51 -6.75 -16.45 -25.28
C ASP A 51 -5.76 -15.27 -25.41
N ILE A 52 -4.78 -15.19 -24.50
CA ILE A 52 -3.68 -14.24 -24.56
C ILE A 52 -2.36 -14.95 -24.87
N SER A 53 -1.44 -14.25 -25.53
CA SER A 53 -0.10 -14.81 -25.76
C SER A 53 0.65 -14.97 -24.42
N LEU A 54 1.49 -16.02 -24.33
CA LEU A 54 2.33 -16.25 -23.15
C LEU A 54 3.19 -15.02 -22.77
N GLY A 55 3.72 -14.31 -23.77
CA GLY A 55 4.48 -13.09 -23.54
C GLY A 55 3.64 -11.95 -22.95
N GLU A 56 2.38 -11.84 -23.35
CA GLU A 56 1.44 -10.84 -22.80
C GLU A 56 1.07 -11.18 -21.34
N ALA A 57 0.80 -12.45 -21.05
CA ALA A 57 0.55 -12.94 -19.69
C ALA A 57 1.73 -12.67 -18.75
N LEU A 58 2.94 -13.08 -19.16
CA LEU A 58 4.17 -12.87 -18.37
C LEU A 58 4.49 -11.38 -18.22
N GLY A 59 4.35 -10.59 -19.28
CA GLY A 59 4.57 -9.14 -19.23
C GLY A 59 3.64 -8.46 -18.23
N TYR A 60 2.37 -8.82 -18.23
CA TYR A 60 1.40 -8.28 -17.28
C TYR A 60 1.67 -8.73 -15.84
N ALA A 61 2.05 -9.99 -15.63
CA ALA A 61 2.43 -10.50 -14.31
C ALA A 61 3.61 -9.72 -13.71
N VAL A 62 4.66 -9.48 -14.50
CA VAL A 62 5.83 -8.69 -14.09
C VAL A 62 5.43 -7.26 -13.75
N VAL A 63 4.68 -6.58 -14.63
CA VAL A 63 4.22 -5.19 -14.40
C VAL A 63 3.39 -5.10 -13.12
N THR A 64 2.53 -6.08 -12.87
CA THR A 64 1.68 -6.10 -11.68
C THR A 64 2.50 -6.35 -10.41
N ALA A 65 3.41 -7.32 -10.43
CA ALA A 65 4.28 -7.62 -9.30
C ALA A 65 5.17 -6.43 -8.92
N VAL A 66 5.84 -5.84 -9.92
CA VAL A 66 6.68 -4.67 -9.71
C VAL A 66 5.86 -3.46 -9.27
N GLY A 67 4.71 -3.21 -9.91
CA GLY A 67 3.82 -2.10 -9.57
C GLY A 67 3.31 -2.17 -8.13
N MET A 68 2.96 -3.37 -7.65
CA MET A 68 2.53 -3.60 -6.27
C MET A 68 3.66 -3.35 -5.27
N GLU A 69 4.88 -3.81 -5.54
CA GLU A 69 6.02 -3.59 -4.63
C GLU A 69 6.42 -2.11 -4.58
N VAL A 70 6.41 -1.41 -5.72
CA VAL A 70 6.62 0.04 -5.77
C VAL A 70 5.56 0.77 -4.93
N ALA A 71 4.29 0.40 -5.07
CA ALA A 71 3.20 0.99 -4.28
C ALA A 71 3.41 0.78 -2.78
N ARG A 72 3.84 -0.43 -2.36
CA ARG A 72 4.19 -0.73 -0.96
C ARG A 72 5.31 0.17 -0.46
N ILE A 73 6.41 0.30 -1.20
CA ILE A 73 7.55 1.15 -0.82
C ILE A 73 7.11 2.60 -0.63
N ILE A 74 6.30 3.12 -1.56
CA ILE A 74 5.76 4.49 -1.47
C ILE A 74 4.88 4.63 -0.23
N ALA A 75 3.97 3.68 0.02
CA ALA A 75 3.11 3.68 1.19
C ALA A 75 3.91 3.67 2.50
N THR A 76 4.91 2.80 2.61
CA THR A 76 5.79 2.72 3.79
C THR A 76 6.56 4.02 4.00
N ARG A 77 7.12 4.60 2.93
CA ARG A 77 7.85 5.89 3.02
C ARG A 77 6.93 7.04 3.41
N ALA A 78 5.72 7.09 2.86
CA ALA A 78 4.73 8.09 3.21
C ALA A 78 4.31 7.98 4.69
N ALA A 79 4.02 6.77 5.16
CA ALA A 79 3.70 6.50 6.55
C ALA A 79 4.85 6.91 7.49
N ALA A 80 6.09 6.54 7.18
CA ALA A 80 7.26 6.91 7.96
C ALA A 80 7.47 8.43 8.02
N LYS A 81 7.33 9.14 6.89
CA LYS A 81 7.41 10.60 6.84
C LYS A 81 6.32 11.25 7.69
N ARG A 82 5.09 10.74 7.62
CA ARG A 82 3.95 11.29 8.36
C ARG A 82 4.08 11.05 9.87
N TYR A 83 4.55 9.87 10.26
CA TYR A 83 4.85 9.54 11.65
C TYR A 83 5.94 10.45 12.22
N ARG A 84 7.05 10.65 11.49
CA ARG A 84 8.10 11.60 11.90
C ARG A 84 7.57 13.02 12.08
N ALA A 85 6.73 13.49 11.15
CA ALA A 85 6.11 14.81 11.26
C ALA A 85 5.14 14.95 12.46
N TRP A 86 4.62 13.85 12.98
CA TRP A 86 3.76 13.81 14.16
C TRP A 86 4.49 13.52 15.46
N ALA A 87 5.64 12.84 15.43
CA ALA A 87 6.48 12.50 16.57
C ALA A 87 7.38 13.67 17.04
N THR A 88 7.31 14.82 16.36
CA THR A 88 7.94 16.09 16.78
C THR A 88 7.01 17.06 17.56
N PRO A 89 6.37 16.70 18.69
CA PRO A 89 5.84 17.68 19.65
C PRO A 89 6.50 17.56 21.03
N LYS A 90 7.11 18.65 21.50
CA LYS A 90 7.53 19.02 22.89
C LYS A 90 8.38 18.05 23.75
N GLU A 91 8.14 16.74 23.68
CA GLU A 91 8.73 15.70 24.53
C GLU A 91 10.25 15.54 24.32
N ILE A 92 10.71 15.68 23.07
CA ILE A 92 12.15 15.67 22.73
C ILE A 92 12.88 16.97 23.10
N VAL A 93 12.16 18.07 23.34
CA VAL A 93 12.76 19.34 23.81
C VAL A 93 12.91 19.30 25.33
N GLU A 94 11.93 18.75 26.06
CA GLU A 94 11.96 18.62 27.52
C GLU A 94 12.98 17.59 28.02
N VAL A 95 13.23 16.51 27.26
CA VAL A 95 14.28 15.52 27.57
C VAL A 95 15.69 16.07 27.28
N ALA A 96 15.82 17.10 26.45
CA ALA A 96 17.11 17.68 26.04
C ALA A 96 17.59 18.85 26.93
N GLU A 97 16.72 19.43 27.76
CA GLU A 97 17.15 20.38 28.80
C GLU A 97 17.54 19.59 30.07
N PRO A 98 18.84 19.52 30.43
CA PRO A 98 19.19 19.07 31.77
C PRO A 98 18.56 20.06 32.76
N LYS A 99 17.70 19.54 33.64
CA LYS A 99 17.03 20.31 34.70
C LYS A 99 18.07 21.13 35.46
N ALA A 100 18.07 22.44 35.24
CA ALA A 100 18.91 23.41 35.94
C ALA A 100 18.44 23.61 37.39
#